data_AF-A0A967Z7A2-F1
#
_entry.id   AF-A0A967Z7A2-F1
#
_cell.length_a   1.000
_cell.length_b   1.000
_cell.length_c   1.000
_cell.angle_alpha   90.00
_cell.angle_beta   90.00
_cell.angle_gamma   90.00
#
_symmetry.space_group_name_H-M   'P 1'
#
loop_
_entity.id
_entity.type
_entity.pdbx_description
1 polymer ?
#
loop_
_entity_poly.entity_id
_entity_poly.type
_entity_poly.pdbx_seq_one_letter_code
_entity_poly.pdbx_strand_id
1 'polypeptide(L)'
;MKNDNIDEFLENQSLKDEFKMRNLDLSQVFCETPDNLQRENNVLRNLLDWVQKYSECRDRKEMEAAGYDFPPIDPGISPDNDWHRFELWMQGKPLRKRLKDRLPPGFIPTPPDELTDDELLLELEKLIEMLAEIHVAVDLVNDVPPRLLYEYLLESLEDEFDVIAEGFWHLDGCSGYCPGCFQRPWCEVGNASCWPEDEEAEKMFLIDSVKKYVSPSPVSLQILKKLQEEEDREFDEFRKTQGGRGIDIDPNPFDTDDVDDLPF
;
A
#
# COMPACT_ATOMS: atom_id res chain seq x y z
N MET A 1 -12.34 4.58 36.25
CA MET A 1 -12.55 3.75 35.05
C MET A 1 -13.84 2.97 35.27
N LYS A 2 -14.81 3.13 34.37
CA LYS A 2 -16.14 2.50 34.47
C LYS A 2 -16.01 1.02 34.12
N ASN A 3 -16.81 0.17 34.75
CA ASN A 3 -16.82 -1.29 34.51
C ASN A 3 -17.03 -1.65 33.03
N ASP A 4 -17.77 -0.82 32.27
CA ASP A 4 -18.05 -1.03 30.84
C ASP A 4 -16.78 -1.25 29.99
N ASN A 5 -15.68 -0.56 30.32
CA ASN A 5 -14.41 -0.68 29.59
C ASN A 5 -13.68 -2.02 29.87
N ILE A 6 -13.90 -2.61 31.05
CA ILE A 6 -13.33 -3.92 31.39
C ILE A 6 -14.07 -5.02 30.63
N ASP A 7 -15.40 -4.91 30.52
CA ASP A 7 -16.23 -5.90 29.82
C ASP A 7 -15.93 -5.91 28.30
N GLU A 8 -15.82 -4.73 27.67
CA GLU A 8 -15.42 -4.61 26.26
C GLU A 8 -14.04 -5.23 25.97
N PHE A 9 -13.07 -4.99 26.85
CA PHE A 9 -11.73 -5.55 26.72
C PHE A 9 -11.71 -7.08 26.87
N LEU A 10 -12.45 -7.61 27.85
CA LEU A 10 -12.54 -9.07 28.05
C LEU A 10 -13.21 -9.75 26.86
N GLU A 11 -14.26 -9.14 26.31
CA GLU A 11 -14.88 -9.62 25.09
C GLU A 11 -13.91 -9.60 23.91
N ASN A 12 -13.18 -8.49 23.71
CA ASN A 12 -12.18 -8.36 22.65
C ASN A 12 -11.17 -9.51 22.70
N GLN A 13 -10.60 -9.76 23.88
CA GLN A 13 -9.66 -10.84 24.07
C GLN A 13 -10.28 -12.22 23.79
N SER A 14 -11.53 -12.44 24.23
CA SER A 14 -12.25 -13.67 23.95
C SER A 14 -12.45 -13.89 22.45
N LEU A 15 -12.84 -12.86 21.70
CA LEU A 15 -13.03 -12.93 20.25
C LEU A 15 -11.71 -13.24 19.52
N LYS A 16 -10.61 -12.60 19.92
CA LYS A 16 -9.26 -12.90 19.38
C LYS A 16 -8.83 -14.33 19.69
N ASP A 17 -9.11 -14.83 20.88
CA ASP A 17 -8.80 -16.22 21.27
C ASP A 17 -9.59 -17.24 20.45
N GLU A 18 -10.83 -16.93 20.03
CA GLU A 18 -11.62 -17.79 19.15
C GLU A 18 -10.94 -18.04 17.79
N PHE A 19 -10.32 -17.03 17.16
CA PHE A 19 -9.55 -17.23 15.92
C PHE A 19 -8.34 -18.11 16.15
N LYS A 20 -7.61 -17.89 17.25
CA LYS A 20 -6.46 -18.71 17.63
C LYS A 20 -6.85 -20.18 17.85
N MET A 21 -8.00 -20.45 18.50
CA MET A 21 -8.51 -21.81 18.69
C MET A 21 -8.86 -22.51 17.36
N ARG A 22 -9.20 -21.74 16.32
CA ARG A 22 -9.43 -22.23 14.95
C ARG A 22 -8.16 -22.34 14.11
N ASN A 23 -6.99 -22.02 14.69
CA ASN A 23 -5.71 -21.93 13.98
C ASN A 23 -5.75 -20.93 12.81
N LEU A 24 -6.48 -19.83 12.98
CA LEU A 24 -6.54 -18.72 12.05
C LEU A 24 -5.70 -17.56 12.59
N ASP A 25 -4.75 -17.08 11.77
CA ASP A 25 -3.91 -15.94 12.11
C ASP A 25 -4.66 -14.64 11.80
N LEU A 26 -5.28 -14.07 12.83
CA LEU A 26 -6.10 -12.87 12.71
C LEU A 26 -5.32 -11.68 12.14
N SER A 27 -4.01 -11.59 12.41
CA SER A 27 -3.17 -10.46 11.99
C SER A 27 -3.04 -10.31 10.46
N GLN A 28 -3.42 -11.33 9.69
CA GLN A 28 -3.38 -11.29 8.22
C GLN A 28 -4.60 -10.61 7.59
N VAL A 29 -5.72 -10.50 8.32
CA VAL A 29 -7.01 -10.05 7.79
C VAL A 29 -7.69 -8.99 8.65
N PHE A 30 -7.01 -8.50 9.68
CA PHE A 30 -7.58 -7.59 10.66
C PHE A 30 -6.53 -6.58 11.14
N CYS A 31 -6.91 -5.31 11.15
CA CYS A 31 -6.11 -4.22 11.69
C CYS A 31 -6.71 -3.74 13.02
N GLU A 32 -5.90 -3.74 14.07
CA GLU A 32 -6.34 -3.34 15.41
C GLU A 32 -6.66 -1.84 15.46
N THR A 33 -7.77 -1.49 16.13
CA THR A 33 -8.17 -0.10 16.37
C THR A 33 -8.31 0.12 17.86
N PRO A 34 -7.18 0.20 18.61
CA PRO A 34 -7.19 0.17 20.07
C PRO A 34 -7.93 1.34 20.72
N ASP A 35 -8.15 2.43 19.98
CA ASP A 35 -8.87 3.60 20.45
C ASP A 35 -10.41 3.42 20.48
N ASN A 36 -10.93 2.34 19.87
CA ASN A 36 -12.37 2.03 19.84
C ASN A 36 -12.64 0.52 19.90
N LEU A 37 -12.58 -0.04 21.12
CA LEU A 37 -12.81 -1.47 21.38
C LEU A 37 -14.20 -1.95 20.97
N GLN A 38 -15.24 -1.12 21.12
CA GLN A 38 -16.59 -1.51 20.72
C GLN A 38 -16.68 -1.74 19.20
N ARG A 39 -16.11 -0.83 18.41
CA ARG A 39 -16.02 -0.99 16.95
C ARG A 39 -15.22 -2.23 16.59
N GLU A 40 -14.08 -2.43 17.23
CA GLU A 40 -13.25 -3.62 17.03
C GLU A 40 -14.02 -4.92 17.34
N ASN A 41 -14.72 -4.99 18.47
CA ASN A 41 -15.53 -6.16 18.84
C ASN A 41 -16.64 -6.41 17.82
N ASN A 42 -17.29 -5.37 17.29
CA ASN A 42 -18.29 -5.52 16.23
C ASN A 42 -17.68 -6.14 14.96
N VAL A 43 -16.51 -5.66 14.52
CA VAL A 43 -15.80 -6.21 13.36
C VAL A 43 -15.41 -7.67 13.61
N LEU A 44 -14.85 -7.99 14.78
CA LEU A 44 -14.44 -9.34 15.14
C LEU A 44 -15.63 -10.32 15.21
N ARG A 45 -16.78 -9.90 15.75
CA ARG A 45 -18.01 -10.71 15.74
C ARG A 45 -18.48 -10.98 14.31
N ASN A 46 -18.51 -9.95 13.45
CA ASN A 46 -18.87 -10.11 12.05
C ASN A 46 -17.93 -11.08 11.32
N LEU A 47 -16.61 -10.93 11.52
CA LEU A 47 -15.62 -11.82 10.92
C LEU A 47 -15.73 -13.26 11.44
N LEU A 48 -16.02 -13.49 12.73
CA LEU A 48 -16.27 -14.84 13.26
C LEU A 48 -17.53 -15.46 12.67
N ASP A 49 -18.59 -14.69 12.48
CA ASP A 49 -19.83 -15.15 11.84
C ASP A 49 -19.56 -15.60 10.40
N TRP A 50 -18.80 -14.80 9.64
CA TRP A 50 -18.29 -15.17 8.32
C TRP A 50 -17.48 -16.47 8.33
N VAL A 51 -16.52 -16.61 9.25
CA VAL A 51 -15.69 -17.81 9.41
C VAL A 51 -16.55 -19.05 9.70
N GLN A 52 -17.54 -18.91 10.58
CA GLN A 52 -18.46 -19.98 10.92
C GLN A 52 -19.29 -20.38 9.70
N LYS A 53 -19.90 -19.40 9.03
CA LYS A 53 -20.74 -19.65 7.85
C LYS A 53 -19.95 -20.29 6.71
N TYR A 54 -18.75 -19.80 6.42
CA TYR A 54 -17.88 -20.39 5.41
C TYR A 54 -17.45 -21.81 5.77
N SER A 55 -17.24 -22.10 7.05
CA SER A 55 -16.89 -23.46 7.51
C SER A 55 -18.01 -24.48 7.25
N GLU A 56 -19.27 -24.04 7.23
CA GLU A 56 -20.45 -24.86 6.97
C GLU A 56 -20.63 -25.18 5.47
N CYS A 57 -20.47 -24.18 4.60
CA CYS A 57 -20.73 -24.32 3.15
C CYS A 57 -19.47 -24.56 2.31
N ARG A 58 -18.37 -23.85 2.61
CA ARG A 58 -17.10 -23.85 1.86
C ARG A 58 -17.26 -23.50 0.38
N ASP A 59 -18.28 -22.72 0.05
CA ASP A 59 -18.58 -22.30 -1.31
C ASP A 59 -19.03 -20.84 -1.33
N ARG A 60 -18.36 -20.02 -2.16
CA ARG A 60 -18.66 -18.59 -2.30
C ARG A 60 -20.08 -18.33 -2.77
N LYS A 61 -20.63 -19.12 -3.69
CA LYS A 61 -22.00 -18.87 -4.20
C LYS A 61 -23.04 -19.16 -3.13
N GLU A 62 -22.80 -20.16 -2.29
CA GLU A 62 -23.68 -20.44 -1.14
C GLU A 62 -23.60 -19.34 -0.07
N MET A 63 -22.42 -18.75 0.14
CA MET A 63 -22.25 -17.57 1.01
C MET A 63 -23.03 -16.37 0.49
N GLU A 64 -22.80 -15.99 -0.78
CA GLU A 64 -23.50 -14.88 -1.45
C GLU A 64 -25.02 -15.09 -1.43
N ALA A 65 -25.49 -16.30 -1.72
CA ALA A 65 -26.92 -16.64 -1.64
C ALA A 65 -27.51 -16.52 -0.22
N ALA A 66 -26.66 -16.58 0.81
CA ALA A 66 -27.02 -16.37 2.21
C ALA A 66 -26.84 -14.92 2.69
N GLY A 67 -26.51 -13.97 1.80
CA GLY A 67 -26.31 -12.55 2.11
C GLY A 67 -24.89 -12.17 2.53
N TYR A 68 -23.92 -13.07 2.35
CA TYR A 68 -22.51 -12.83 2.65
C TYR A 68 -21.80 -12.44 1.34
N ASP A 69 -21.94 -11.19 0.91
CA ASP A 69 -21.42 -10.75 -0.40
C ASP A 69 -19.94 -10.37 -0.36
N PHE A 70 -19.48 -9.72 0.71
CA PHE A 70 -18.12 -9.16 0.82
C PHE A 70 -17.46 -9.53 2.16
N PRO A 71 -16.36 -10.31 2.16
CA PRO A 71 -15.69 -10.67 3.40
C PRO A 71 -15.20 -9.43 4.14
N PRO A 72 -15.43 -9.32 5.47
CA PRO A 72 -15.04 -8.17 6.25
C PRO A 72 -13.56 -8.27 6.67
N ILE A 73 -12.65 -8.36 5.69
CA ILE A 73 -11.20 -8.44 5.92
C ILE A 73 -10.49 -7.12 5.61
N ASP A 74 -9.34 -6.92 6.24
CA ASP A 74 -8.49 -5.74 6.08
C ASP A 74 -7.11 -6.08 5.47
N PRO A 75 -6.52 -5.21 4.62
CA PRO A 75 -7.20 -4.11 3.91
C PRO A 75 -8.30 -4.66 2.98
N GLY A 76 -9.39 -3.91 2.83
CA GLY A 76 -10.38 -4.17 1.78
C GLY A 76 -9.87 -3.64 0.44
N ILE A 77 -9.57 -4.52 -0.50
CA ILE A 77 -8.98 -4.17 -1.81
C ILE A 77 -10.06 -4.06 -2.87
N SER A 78 -10.78 -5.16 -3.09
CA SER A 78 -11.91 -5.27 -3.99
C SER A 78 -12.68 -6.53 -3.63
N PRO A 79 -13.99 -6.59 -3.91
CA PRO A 79 -14.80 -7.78 -3.62
C PRO A 79 -14.17 -9.11 -3.99
N ASP A 80 -13.63 -9.24 -5.21
CA ASP A 80 -13.06 -10.50 -5.70
C ASP A 80 -11.71 -10.81 -5.06
N ASN A 81 -10.87 -9.80 -4.81
CA ASN A 81 -9.61 -9.98 -4.10
C ASN A 81 -9.81 -10.29 -2.61
N ASP A 82 -10.82 -9.67 -1.98
CA ASP A 82 -11.16 -9.90 -0.58
C ASP A 82 -11.68 -11.32 -0.38
N TRP A 83 -12.51 -11.81 -1.31
CA TRP A 83 -12.88 -13.22 -1.39
C TRP A 83 -11.68 -14.13 -1.52
N HIS A 84 -10.82 -13.88 -2.51
CA HIS A 84 -9.64 -14.72 -2.73
C HIS A 84 -8.74 -14.80 -1.49
N ARG A 85 -8.48 -13.66 -0.84
CA ARG A 85 -7.69 -13.56 0.38
C ARG A 85 -8.37 -14.26 1.55
N PHE A 86 -9.67 -14.06 1.74
CA PHE A 86 -10.43 -14.76 2.78
C PHE A 86 -10.34 -16.29 2.62
N GLU A 87 -10.46 -16.82 1.40
CA GLU A 87 -10.34 -18.25 1.14
C GLU A 87 -8.92 -18.79 1.40
N LEU A 88 -7.88 -18.04 1.00
CA LEU A 88 -6.49 -18.39 1.31
C LEU A 88 -6.27 -18.44 2.83
N TRP A 89 -6.78 -17.47 3.56
CA TRP A 89 -6.68 -17.38 5.01
C TRP A 89 -7.39 -18.55 5.70
N MET A 90 -8.61 -18.88 5.26
CA MET A 90 -9.35 -20.06 5.74
C MET A 90 -8.62 -21.39 5.46
N GLN A 91 -7.72 -21.43 4.47
CA GLN A 91 -6.87 -22.57 4.15
C GLN A 91 -5.53 -22.55 4.91
N GLY A 92 -5.27 -21.55 5.75
CA GLY A 92 -3.99 -21.35 6.44
C GLY A 92 -2.84 -21.00 5.49
N LYS A 93 -3.14 -20.45 4.31
CA LYS A 93 -2.14 -19.98 3.35
C LYS A 93 -1.78 -18.53 3.63
N PRO A 94 -0.52 -18.13 3.38
CA PRO A 94 -0.09 -16.75 3.59
C PRO A 94 -0.80 -15.79 2.62
N LEU A 95 -1.29 -14.68 3.16
CA LEU A 95 -1.92 -13.61 2.37
C LEU A 95 -0.92 -12.61 1.80
N ARG A 96 0.26 -12.50 2.40
CA ARG A 96 1.35 -11.66 1.92
C ARG A 96 2.55 -12.51 1.55
N LYS A 97 3.22 -12.14 0.48
CA LYS A 97 4.44 -12.81 0.00
C LYS A 97 5.43 -11.80 -0.51
N ARG A 98 6.71 -12.10 -0.36
CA ARG A 98 7.77 -11.35 -1.04
C ARG A 98 7.63 -11.52 -2.54
N LEU A 99 7.95 -10.48 -3.31
CA LEU A 99 7.90 -10.57 -4.77
C LEU A 99 8.81 -11.68 -5.29
N LYS A 100 10.02 -11.83 -4.76
CA LYS A 100 10.95 -12.91 -5.16
C LYS A 100 10.37 -14.31 -5.00
N ASP A 101 9.51 -14.52 -3.99
CA ASP A 101 8.92 -15.83 -3.69
C ASP A 101 7.72 -16.16 -4.63
N ARG A 102 7.28 -15.16 -5.41
CA ARG A 102 6.24 -15.29 -6.43
C ARG A 102 6.80 -15.49 -7.84
N LEU A 103 8.07 -15.15 -8.05
CA LEU A 103 8.75 -15.33 -9.34
C LEU A 103 9.00 -16.81 -9.68
N PRO A 104 9.28 -17.14 -10.96
CA PRO A 104 9.58 -18.50 -11.37
C PRO A 104 10.66 -19.18 -10.50
N PRO A 105 10.48 -20.45 -10.09
CA PRO A 105 11.45 -21.15 -9.25
C PRO A 105 12.85 -21.19 -9.89
N GLY A 106 13.86 -20.79 -9.13
CA GLY A 106 15.25 -20.78 -9.59
C GLY A 106 15.65 -19.51 -10.35
N PHE A 107 14.77 -18.50 -10.44
CA PHE A 107 15.19 -17.17 -10.84
C PHE A 107 16.24 -16.62 -9.86
N ILE A 108 17.40 -16.25 -10.39
CA ILE A 108 18.48 -15.60 -9.66
C ILE A 108 18.85 -14.37 -10.48
N PRO A 109 18.60 -13.14 -9.98
CA PRO A 109 18.96 -11.94 -10.71
C PRO A 109 20.48 -11.80 -10.79
N THR A 110 20.97 -11.35 -11.94
CA THR A 110 22.38 -11.01 -12.10
C THR A 110 22.65 -9.64 -11.48
N PRO A 111 23.72 -9.46 -10.69
CA PRO A 111 24.04 -8.16 -10.12
C PRO A 111 24.22 -7.09 -11.22
N PRO A 112 23.72 -5.86 -11.02
CA PRO A 112 23.80 -4.81 -12.03
C PRO A 112 25.23 -4.58 -12.54
N ASP A 113 26.21 -4.54 -11.64
CA ASP A 113 27.63 -4.30 -11.95
C ASP A 113 28.29 -5.37 -12.84
N GLU A 114 27.65 -6.53 -13.01
CA GLU A 114 28.13 -7.62 -13.87
C GLU A 114 27.54 -7.57 -15.30
N LEU A 115 26.61 -6.65 -15.55
CA LEU A 115 25.89 -6.52 -16.81
C LEU A 115 26.40 -5.31 -17.62
N THR A 116 26.65 -5.53 -18.92
CA THR A 116 26.75 -4.43 -19.89
C THR A 116 25.39 -3.72 -20.01
N ASP A 117 25.37 -2.51 -20.59
CA ASP A 117 24.13 -1.74 -20.70
C ASP A 117 23.06 -2.45 -21.57
N ASP A 118 23.47 -3.13 -22.64
CA ASP A 118 22.56 -3.91 -23.49
C ASP A 118 22.01 -5.15 -22.74
N GLU A 119 22.86 -5.87 -22.01
CA GLU A 119 22.44 -7.02 -21.19
C GLU A 119 21.52 -6.58 -20.04
N LEU A 120 21.80 -5.42 -19.44
CA LEU A 120 20.99 -4.86 -18.36
C LEU A 120 19.58 -4.51 -18.83
N LEU A 121 19.44 -3.93 -20.03
CA LEU A 121 18.13 -3.65 -20.61
C LEU A 121 17.31 -4.93 -20.83
N LEU A 122 17.95 -6.00 -21.32
CA LEU A 122 17.29 -7.29 -21.53
C LEU A 122 16.86 -7.96 -20.22
N GLU A 123 17.73 -7.96 -19.19
CA GLU A 123 17.37 -8.50 -17.87
C GLU A 123 16.33 -7.64 -17.16
N LEU A 124 16.34 -6.32 -17.38
CA LEU A 124 15.32 -5.43 -16.85
C LEU A 124 13.95 -5.70 -17.48
N GLU A 125 13.86 -5.78 -18.81
CA GLU A 125 12.62 -6.08 -19.54
C GLU A 125 12.03 -7.42 -19.08
N LYS A 126 12.86 -8.45 -19.02
CA LYS A 126 12.50 -9.77 -18.51
C LYS A 126 11.98 -9.72 -17.07
N LEU A 127 12.62 -8.95 -16.19
CA LEU A 127 12.16 -8.78 -14.81
C LEU A 127 10.77 -8.12 -14.75
N ILE A 128 10.57 -7.06 -15.54
CA ILE A 128 9.26 -6.37 -15.64
C ILE A 128 8.18 -7.34 -16.15
N GLU A 129 8.47 -8.15 -17.16
CA GLU A 129 7.53 -9.15 -17.67
C GLU A 129 7.15 -10.18 -16.59
N MET A 130 8.14 -10.71 -15.85
CA MET A 130 7.86 -11.66 -14.76
C MET A 130 7.07 -11.03 -13.61
N LEU A 131 7.30 -9.74 -13.30
CA LEU A 131 6.50 -9.00 -12.32
C LEU A 131 5.04 -8.84 -12.80
N ALA A 132 4.85 -8.53 -14.09
CA ALA A 132 3.51 -8.41 -14.67
C ALA A 132 2.74 -9.74 -14.64
N GLU A 133 3.41 -10.88 -14.88
CA GLU A 133 2.80 -12.22 -14.75
C GLU A 133 2.28 -12.52 -13.36
N ILE A 134 2.82 -11.88 -12.32
CA ILE A 134 2.37 -12.02 -10.93
C ILE A 134 1.52 -10.84 -10.46
N HIS A 135 0.90 -10.09 -11.38
CA HIS A 135 0.04 -8.93 -11.08
C HIS A 135 0.76 -7.77 -10.39
N VAL A 136 2.00 -7.47 -10.81
CA VAL A 136 2.76 -6.31 -10.36
C VAL A 136 3.18 -5.48 -11.58
N ALA A 137 2.65 -4.27 -11.68
CA ALA A 137 2.99 -3.28 -12.68
C ALA A 137 4.12 -2.38 -12.17
N VAL A 138 5.02 -1.97 -13.08
CA VAL A 138 6.12 -1.05 -12.78
C VAL A 138 5.76 0.32 -13.35
N ASP A 139 5.36 1.24 -12.48
CA ASP A 139 4.80 2.55 -12.82
C ASP A 139 5.74 3.68 -12.38
N LEU A 140 6.99 3.55 -12.82
CA LEU A 140 8.05 4.50 -12.48
C LEU A 140 8.06 5.68 -13.44
N VAL A 141 8.67 6.79 -13.01
CA VAL A 141 8.87 7.96 -13.85
C VAL A 141 9.71 7.60 -15.07
N ASN A 142 9.32 8.11 -16.23
CA ASN A 142 10.09 7.93 -17.46
C ASN A 142 11.50 8.55 -17.33
N ASP A 143 12.44 8.11 -18.14
CA ASP A 143 13.82 8.62 -18.22
C ASP A 143 14.72 8.34 -16.99
N VAL A 144 14.23 7.61 -15.99
CA VAL A 144 15.09 7.05 -14.94
C VAL A 144 16.12 6.11 -15.58
N PRO A 145 17.43 6.25 -15.26
CA PRO A 145 18.47 5.40 -15.82
C PRO A 145 18.16 3.92 -15.61
N PRO A 146 18.23 3.07 -16.65
CA PRO A 146 17.86 1.66 -16.55
C PRO A 146 18.58 0.91 -15.43
N ARG A 147 19.85 1.23 -15.19
CA ARG A 147 20.66 0.61 -14.13
C ARG A 147 20.12 0.92 -12.72
N LEU A 148 19.72 2.17 -12.48
CA LEU A 148 19.13 2.60 -11.22
C LEU A 148 17.73 1.99 -11.04
N LEU A 149 16.95 1.91 -12.12
CA LEU A 149 15.64 1.26 -12.12
C LEU A 149 15.77 -0.24 -11.79
N TYR A 150 16.73 -0.92 -12.41
CA TYR A 150 17.01 -2.33 -12.16
C TYR A 150 17.46 -2.56 -10.71
N GLU A 151 18.38 -1.74 -10.19
CA GLU A 151 18.79 -1.75 -8.77
C GLU A 151 17.57 -1.66 -7.84
N TYR A 152 16.70 -0.67 -8.06
CA TYR A 152 15.48 -0.50 -7.28
C TYR A 152 14.57 -1.73 -7.35
N LEU A 153 14.31 -2.28 -8.55
CA LEU A 153 13.45 -3.46 -8.67
C LEU A 153 14.03 -4.67 -7.94
N LEU A 154 15.36 -4.86 -7.97
CA LEU A 154 16.02 -5.93 -7.22
C LEU A 154 15.88 -5.76 -5.70
N GLU A 155 15.93 -4.52 -5.20
CA GLU A 155 15.65 -4.23 -3.79
C GLU A 155 14.20 -4.53 -3.44
N SER A 156 13.25 -4.10 -4.28
CA SER A 156 11.83 -4.35 -4.10
C SER A 156 11.42 -5.83 -4.22
N LEU A 157 12.30 -6.70 -4.71
CA LEU A 157 12.05 -8.15 -4.68
C LEU A 157 11.89 -8.70 -3.25
N GLU A 158 12.42 -7.99 -2.25
CA GLU A 158 12.29 -8.34 -0.83
C GLU A 158 11.01 -7.80 -0.18
N ASP A 159 10.29 -6.88 -0.84
CA ASP A 159 9.07 -6.28 -0.31
C ASP A 159 7.90 -7.26 -0.33
N GLU A 160 7.04 -7.19 0.70
CA GLU A 160 5.89 -8.08 0.88
C GLU A 160 4.58 -7.43 0.46
N PHE A 161 3.88 -8.04 -0.50
CA PHE A 161 2.60 -7.59 -1.03
C PHE A 161 1.50 -8.59 -0.75
N ASP A 162 0.28 -8.10 -0.63
CA ASP A 162 -0.92 -8.94 -0.61
C ASP A 162 -1.05 -9.74 -1.92
N VAL A 163 -1.48 -10.99 -1.79
CA VAL A 163 -1.82 -11.85 -2.91
C VAL A 163 -3.19 -11.44 -3.42
N ILE A 164 -3.27 -11.11 -4.70
CA ILE A 164 -4.49 -10.70 -5.41
C ILE A 164 -4.80 -11.71 -6.52
N ALA A 165 -6.09 -11.92 -6.78
CA ALA A 165 -6.58 -12.76 -7.87
C ALA A 165 -6.67 -11.99 -9.19
N GLU A 166 -6.95 -10.69 -9.12
CA GLU A 166 -7.11 -9.82 -10.27
C GLU A 166 -6.63 -8.40 -9.99
N GLY A 167 -6.41 -7.63 -11.06
CA GLY A 167 -5.83 -6.29 -11.00
C GLY A 167 -4.29 -6.33 -10.96
N PHE A 168 -3.69 -5.22 -10.52
CA PHE A 168 -2.25 -5.07 -10.40
C PHE A 168 -1.91 -4.27 -9.14
N TRP A 169 -0.84 -4.67 -8.46
CA TRP A 169 -0.10 -3.76 -7.59
C TRP A 169 0.80 -2.88 -8.43
N HIS A 170 0.90 -1.61 -8.07
CA HIS A 170 1.74 -0.66 -8.79
C HIS A 170 3.00 -0.37 -7.97
N LEU A 171 4.17 -0.69 -8.52
CA LEU A 171 5.46 -0.24 -8.00
C LEU A 171 5.75 1.13 -8.59
N ASP A 172 5.40 2.18 -7.85
CA ASP A 172 5.58 3.57 -8.27
C ASP A 172 6.87 4.20 -7.70
N GLY A 173 7.58 3.48 -6.81
CA GLY A 173 8.82 3.93 -6.18
C GLY A 173 8.70 5.23 -5.39
N CYS A 174 7.49 5.65 -5.01
CA CYS A 174 7.22 6.90 -4.33
C CYS A 174 6.78 6.65 -2.87
N SER A 175 7.65 6.99 -1.91
CA SER A 175 7.31 6.93 -0.48
C SER A 175 6.62 8.20 0.04
N GLY A 176 6.46 9.22 -0.81
CA GLY A 176 6.09 10.57 -0.40
C GLY A 176 7.25 11.39 0.21
N TYR A 177 8.43 10.81 0.42
CA TYR A 177 9.62 11.50 0.93
C TYR A 177 10.67 11.67 -0.18
N CYS A 178 10.70 12.87 -0.79
CA CYS A 178 11.55 13.14 -1.95
C CYS A 178 13.07 13.03 -1.68
N PRO A 179 13.63 13.50 -0.55
CA PRO A 179 15.08 13.45 -0.33
C PRO A 179 15.67 12.04 -0.37
N GLY A 180 14.88 11.02 0.00
CA GLY A 180 15.25 9.61 -0.10
C GLY A 180 14.85 8.92 -1.41
N CYS A 181 14.16 9.61 -2.31
CA CYS A 181 13.59 9.01 -3.52
C CYS A 181 14.62 8.91 -4.65
N PHE A 182 14.83 7.71 -5.19
CA PHE A 182 15.76 7.49 -6.30
C PHE A 182 15.29 8.17 -7.61
N GLN A 183 13.99 8.42 -7.75
CA GLN A 183 13.39 9.04 -8.93
C GLN A 183 13.38 10.56 -8.86
N ARG A 184 13.79 11.16 -7.73
CA ARG A 184 13.63 12.59 -7.45
C ARG A 184 14.06 13.51 -8.60
N PRO A 185 15.23 13.32 -9.27
CA PRO A 185 15.65 14.20 -10.36
C PRO A 185 14.75 14.15 -11.61
N TRP A 186 13.98 13.08 -11.78
CA TRP A 186 13.12 12.87 -12.95
C TRP A 186 11.64 13.11 -12.61
N CYS A 187 11.27 13.04 -11.33
CA CYS A 187 9.92 13.27 -10.83
C CYS A 187 9.55 14.76 -10.82
N GLU A 188 8.34 15.10 -11.30
CA GLU A 188 7.82 16.48 -11.31
C GLU A 188 7.77 17.07 -9.89
N VAL A 189 7.11 16.37 -8.96
CA VAL A 189 7.02 16.79 -7.55
C VAL A 189 8.42 16.87 -6.93
N GLY A 190 9.28 15.88 -7.19
CA GLY A 190 10.66 15.86 -6.68
C GLY A 190 11.50 17.06 -7.12
N ASN A 191 11.22 17.61 -8.31
CA ASN A 191 11.87 18.80 -8.87
C ASN A 191 11.22 20.13 -8.44
N ALA A 192 10.00 20.10 -7.91
CA ALA A 192 9.27 21.30 -7.49
C ALA A 192 9.31 21.52 -5.97
N SER A 193 9.38 20.46 -5.17
CA SER A 193 9.29 20.55 -3.72
C SER A 193 10.63 20.87 -3.06
N CYS A 194 10.60 21.81 -2.11
CA CYS A 194 11.74 22.19 -1.27
C CYS A 194 11.66 21.49 0.09
N TRP A 195 12.70 20.74 0.45
CA TRP A 195 12.79 19.97 1.69
C TRP A 195 13.88 20.51 2.63
N PRO A 196 13.80 20.25 3.95
CA PRO A 196 14.83 20.68 4.90
C PRO A 196 16.26 20.24 4.53
N GLU A 197 16.40 19.05 3.95
CA GLU A 197 17.67 18.49 3.48
C GLU A 197 18.26 19.29 2.32
N ASP A 198 17.41 19.92 1.49
CA ASP A 198 17.88 20.81 0.43
C ASP A 198 18.41 22.13 1.00
N GLU A 199 17.82 22.60 2.10
CA GLU A 199 18.29 23.81 2.78
C GLU A 199 19.66 23.58 3.40
N GLU A 200 19.85 22.44 4.06
CA GLU A 200 21.15 22.04 4.62
C GLU A 200 22.21 21.87 3.53
N ALA A 201 21.83 21.29 2.39
CA ALA A 201 22.75 21.08 1.27
C ALA A 201 22.95 22.33 0.38
N GLU A 202 22.19 23.41 0.60
CA GLU A 202 22.09 24.62 -0.24
C GLU A 202 21.72 24.35 -1.72
N LYS A 203 21.20 23.16 -2.01
CA LYS A 203 20.79 22.66 -3.34
C LYS A 203 19.92 21.42 -3.17
N MET A 204 19.30 20.95 -4.24
CA MET A 204 18.57 19.68 -4.23
C MET A 204 19.44 18.55 -3.65
N PHE A 205 18.99 17.99 -2.54
CA PHE A 205 19.58 16.83 -1.90
C PHE A 205 19.27 15.58 -2.72
N LEU A 206 20.29 14.77 -2.95
CA LEU A 206 20.20 13.52 -3.69
C LEU A 206 20.95 12.43 -2.93
N ILE A 207 20.41 11.22 -2.93
CA ILE A 207 21.09 10.04 -2.39
C ILE A 207 22.28 9.62 -3.26
N ASP A 208 23.21 8.88 -2.67
CA ASP A 208 24.49 8.55 -3.33
C ASP A 208 24.33 7.66 -4.57
N SER A 209 23.33 6.79 -4.60
CA SER A 209 23.00 5.99 -5.79
C SER A 209 22.63 6.89 -6.98
N VAL A 210 21.84 7.95 -6.74
CA VAL A 210 21.38 8.91 -7.75
C VAL A 210 22.49 9.83 -8.24
N LYS A 211 23.40 10.29 -7.35
CA LYS A 211 24.47 11.24 -7.68
C LYS A 211 25.36 10.79 -8.84
N LYS A 212 25.47 9.48 -9.09
CA LYS A 212 26.26 8.89 -10.20
C LYS A 212 25.65 9.18 -11.57
N TYR A 213 24.35 9.43 -11.63
CA TYR A 213 23.57 9.53 -12.87
C TYR A 213 23.16 10.95 -13.23
N VAL A 214 23.38 11.91 -12.34
CA VAL A 214 22.99 13.31 -12.54
C VAL A 214 24.21 14.22 -12.62
N SER A 215 24.00 15.43 -13.14
CA SER A 215 25.00 16.49 -13.09
C SER A 215 25.45 16.79 -11.64
N PRO A 216 26.74 17.09 -11.40
CA PRO A 216 27.24 17.50 -10.08
C PRO A 216 26.63 18.83 -9.59
N SER A 217 25.97 19.57 -10.47
CA SER A 217 25.21 20.79 -10.16
C SER A 217 23.71 20.52 -10.27
N PRO A 218 23.07 19.91 -9.24
CA PRO A 218 21.63 19.70 -9.23
C PRO A 218 20.88 21.04 -9.09
N VAL A 219 19.55 21.02 -9.15
CA VAL A 219 18.69 22.21 -9.04
C VAL A 219 19.07 23.02 -7.80
N SER A 220 19.21 24.34 -7.95
CA SER A 220 19.61 25.21 -6.83
C SER A 220 18.47 25.39 -5.83
N LEU A 221 18.81 25.63 -4.56
CA LEU A 221 17.81 25.88 -3.51
C LEU A 221 16.90 27.06 -3.84
N GLN A 222 17.42 28.09 -4.51
CA GLN A 222 16.64 29.26 -4.92
C GLN A 222 15.54 28.90 -5.93
N ILE A 223 15.81 27.96 -6.83
CA ILE A 223 14.80 27.48 -7.79
C ILE A 223 13.73 26.66 -7.06
N LEU A 224 14.13 25.73 -6.19
CA LEU A 224 13.19 24.91 -5.42
C LEU A 224 12.26 25.77 -4.55
N LYS A 225 12.82 26.72 -3.81
CA LYS A 225 12.02 27.65 -2.99
C LYS A 225 11.01 28.43 -3.81
N LYS A 226 11.42 28.91 -4.99
CA LYS A 226 10.53 29.64 -5.89
C LYS A 226 9.39 28.76 -6.41
N LEU A 227 9.67 27.50 -6.77
CA LEU A 227 8.65 26.56 -7.24
C LEU A 227 7.66 26.21 -6.12
N GLN A 228 8.16 25.91 -4.92
CA GLN A 228 7.32 25.66 -3.74
C GLN A 228 6.43 26.87 -3.41
N GLU A 229 6.97 28.09 -3.42
CA GLU A 229 6.20 29.31 -3.17
C GLU A 229 5.10 29.54 -4.22
N GLU A 230 5.31 29.12 -5.47
CA GLU A 230 4.31 29.17 -6.54
C GLU A 230 3.20 28.15 -6.34
N GLU A 231 3.55 26.90 -6.01
CA GLU A 231 2.60 25.83 -5.70
C GLU A 231 1.75 26.16 -4.46
N ASP A 232 2.37 26.64 -3.38
CA ASP A 232 1.69 27.05 -2.16
C ASP A 232 0.67 28.17 -2.44
N ARG A 233 1.04 29.13 -3.29
CA ARG A 233 0.16 30.23 -3.70
C ARG A 233 -1.03 29.72 -4.52
N GLU A 234 -0.80 28.82 -5.47
CA GLU A 234 -1.88 28.20 -6.27
C GLU A 234 -2.83 27.38 -5.39
N PHE A 235 -2.29 26.62 -4.45
CA PHE A 235 -3.08 25.85 -3.49
C PHE A 235 -3.91 26.75 -2.58
N ASP A 236 -3.35 27.86 -2.09
CA ASP A 236 -4.09 28.86 -1.31
C ASP A 236 -5.20 29.54 -2.11
N GLU A 237 -4.98 29.85 -3.39
CA GLU A 237 -6.02 30.37 -4.28
C GLU A 237 -7.13 29.33 -4.51
N PHE A 238 -6.76 28.08 -4.78
CA PHE A 238 -7.71 26.97 -4.90
C PHE A 238 -8.57 26.85 -3.64
N ARG A 239 -7.95 26.82 -2.45
CA ARG A 239 -8.66 26.77 -1.16
C ARG A 239 -9.64 27.93 -0.98
N LYS A 240 -9.26 29.16 -1.37
CA LYS A 240 -10.16 30.32 -1.30
C LYS A 240 -11.35 30.19 -2.25
N THR A 241 -11.16 29.64 -3.45
CA THR A 241 -12.26 29.42 -4.41
C THR A 241 -13.23 28.32 -3.97
N GLN A 242 -12.74 27.29 -3.29
CA GLN A 242 -13.56 26.21 -2.76
C GLN A 242 -14.25 26.61 -1.45
N GLY A 243 -13.58 27.34 -0.55
CA GLY A 243 -14.13 27.80 0.73
C GLY A 243 -15.30 28.80 0.64
N GLY A 244 -15.63 29.30 -0.56
CA GLY A 244 -16.84 30.07 -0.82
C GLY A 244 -18.06 29.21 -1.22
N ARG A 245 -17.85 27.93 -1.55
CA ARG A 245 -18.89 26.92 -1.63
C ARG A 245 -18.85 26.21 -0.30
N GLY A 246 -19.89 26.34 0.52
CA GLY A 246 -20.05 25.53 1.72
C GLY A 246 -20.20 24.07 1.33
N ILE A 247 -19.11 23.44 0.91
CA ILE A 247 -18.95 22.01 1.08
C ILE A 247 -18.62 21.92 2.56
N ASP A 248 -19.62 21.56 3.36
CA ASP A 248 -19.36 20.98 4.67
C ASP A 248 -18.48 19.76 4.39
N ILE A 249 -17.16 19.98 4.38
CA ILE A 249 -16.19 18.90 4.44
C ILE A 249 -16.42 18.35 5.82
N ASP A 250 -17.20 17.29 5.89
CA ASP A 250 -17.28 16.48 7.09
C ASP A 250 -15.83 16.22 7.51
N PRO A 251 -15.40 16.72 8.68
CA PRO A 251 -14.02 16.59 9.13
C PRO A 251 -13.61 15.11 9.31
N ASN A 252 -14.57 14.18 9.18
CA ASN A 252 -14.34 12.76 9.21
C ASN A 252 -14.99 12.06 8.00
N PRO A 253 -14.32 11.96 6.83
CA PRO A 253 -14.85 11.25 5.66
C PRO A 253 -15.04 9.73 5.88
N PHE A 254 -14.75 9.24 7.09
CA PHE A 254 -14.88 7.84 7.52
C PHE A 254 -15.85 7.63 8.71
N ASP A 255 -16.53 8.66 9.21
CA ASP A 255 -17.71 8.45 10.08
C ASP A 255 -18.91 8.15 9.19
N THR A 256 -18.95 6.94 8.65
CA THR A 256 -20.20 6.34 8.19
C THR A 256 -20.98 5.90 9.44
N ASP A 257 -21.56 6.84 10.19
CA ASP A 257 -22.59 6.50 11.19
C ASP A 257 -23.94 6.16 10.50
N ASP A 258 -24.02 6.28 9.17
CA ASP A 258 -25.18 5.91 8.35
C ASP A 258 -25.21 4.41 7.93
N VAL A 259 -24.57 3.50 8.68
CA VAL A 259 -24.69 2.04 8.42
C VAL A 259 -25.93 1.41 9.07
N ASP A 260 -26.70 2.16 9.86
CA ASP A 260 -27.90 1.64 10.55
C ASP A 260 -29.18 1.63 9.68
N ASP A 261 -29.14 2.15 8.44
CA ASP A 261 -30.31 2.24 7.54
C ASP A 261 -30.23 1.38 6.27
N LEU A 262 -29.27 0.44 6.19
CA LEU A 262 -29.36 -0.64 5.21
C LEU A 262 -30.33 -1.72 5.72
N PRO A 263 -31.36 -2.09 4.95
CA PRO A 263 -32.29 -3.13 5.38
C PRO A 263 -31.57 -4.48 5.36
N PHE A 264 -31.23 -4.98 6.55
CA PHE A 264 -30.92 -6.39 6.80
C PHE A 264 -32.13 -7.29 6.44
#